data_AF-M7TXE9-F1
#
_entry.id   AF-M7TXE9-F1
#
_cell.length_a   1.000
_cell.length_b   1.000
_cell.length_c   1.000
_cell.angle_alpha   90.00
_cell.angle_beta   90.00
_cell.angle_gamma   90.00
#
_symmetry.space_group_name_H-M   'P 1'
#
loop_
_entity.id
_entity.type
_entity.pdbx_description
1 polymer ?
#
loop_
_entity_poly.entity_id
_entity_poly.type
_entity_poly.pdbx_seq_one_letter_code
_entity_poly.pdbx_strand_id
1 'polypeptide(L)'
;MVYSYDQCHSHDLAPDYEPWGKQIRRVQADKASRARAVSHQEEKNAKTLFDEINASKLPEIEKQRSRLLDEARNMAISGTETTSLDLSKNLSQKLTFHLLSNPNVLIRPRAELKTTLLDPSTEPILKDMEQLPYLSALIQEVLRIAMGTSNRQTRNAPDQIMKFDDGKKVWLIPAGVSY
;
A
#
# COMPACT_ATOMS: atom_id res chain seq x y z
N MET A 1 -2.15 32.34 9.08
CA MET A 1 -3.56 32.48 9.48
C MET A 1 -4.19 31.11 9.30
N VAL A 2 -4.21 30.30 10.35
CA VAL A 2 -4.70 28.91 10.31
C VAL A 2 -6.21 28.98 10.49
N TYR A 3 -6.97 28.71 9.44
CA TYR A 3 -8.42 28.61 9.54
C TYR A 3 -8.77 27.35 10.33
N SER A 4 -9.36 27.54 11.51
CA SER A 4 -9.95 26.48 12.31
C SER A 4 -11.13 25.87 11.56
N TYR A 5 -11.05 24.57 11.28
CA TYR A 5 -12.10 23.78 10.62
C TYR A 5 -13.22 23.34 11.59
N ASP A 6 -13.23 23.83 12.84
CA ASP A 6 -14.13 23.36 13.90
C ASP A 6 -15.53 24.02 13.93
N GLN A 7 -15.90 24.83 12.93
CA GLN A 7 -17.17 25.59 12.95
C GLN A 7 -18.19 25.27 11.84
N CYS A 8 -18.06 24.15 11.10
CA CYS A 8 -19.13 23.73 10.19
C CYS A 8 -20.22 22.92 10.92
N HIS A 9 -21.35 23.59 11.15
CA HIS A 9 -22.72 23.11 11.39
C HIS A 9 -22.91 21.70 11.99
N SER A 10 -23.16 21.66 13.29
CA SER A 10 -23.55 20.48 14.08
C SER A 10 -25.00 20.01 13.90
N HIS A 11 -25.78 20.58 12.98
CA HIS A 11 -27.23 20.32 12.88
C HIS A 11 -27.63 19.17 11.96
N ASP A 12 -26.73 18.62 11.14
CA ASP A 12 -27.02 17.56 10.15
C ASP A 12 -26.23 16.25 10.38
N LEU A 13 -25.57 16.12 11.53
CA LEU A 13 -24.76 14.94 11.83
C LEU A 13 -25.63 13.84 12.45
N ALA A 14 -25.46 12.60 11.97
CA ALA A 14 -26.15 11.44 12.53
C ALA A 14 -25.90 11.35 14.07
N PRO A 15 -26.86 10.89 14.88
CA PRO A 15 -26.77 10.93 16.35
C PRO A 15 -25.54 10.20 16.95
N ASP A 16 -24.92 9.32 16.17
CA ASP A 16 -23.77 8.49 16.52
C ASP A 16 -22.45 8.96 15.87
N TYR A 17 -22.45 10.11 15.19
CA TYR A 17 -21.27 10.61 14.49
C TYR A 17 -20.20 11.10 15.46
N GLU A 18 -19.10 10.33 15.54
CA GLU A 18 -17.88 10.76 16.19
C GLU A 18 -16.99 11.56 15.21
N PRO A 19 -16.45 12.73 15.61
CA PRO A 19 -15.54 13.49 14.76
C PRO A 19 -14.34 12.65 14.32
N TRP A 20 -14.02 12.71 13.03
CA TRP A 20 -12.96 11.90 12.41
C TRP A 20 -11.59 12.02 13.12
N GLY A 21 -11.28 13.20 13.66
CA GLY A 21 -10.05 13.43 14.43
C GLY A 21 -9.96 12.69 15.77
N LYS A 22 -11.09 12.27 16.37
CA LYS A 22 -11.12 11.39 17.55
C LYS A 22 -10.97 9.92 17.15
N GLN A 23 -11.65 9.51 16.07
CA GLN A 23 -11.54 8.16 15.51
C GLN A 23 -10.09 7.83 15.12
N ILE A 24 -9.39 8.75 14.44
CA ILE A 24 -7.97 8.56 14.08
C ILE A 24 -7.11 8.35 15.31
N ARG A 25 -7.27 9.19 16.34
CA ARG A 25 -6.47 9.09 17.58
C ARG A 25 -6.70 7.77 18.29
N ARG A 26 -7.94 7.27 18.30
CA ARG A 26 -8.29 5.96 18.85
C ARG A 26 -7.62 4.83 18.07
N VAL A 27 -7.70 4.85 16.75
CA VAL A 27 -7.06 3.84 15.88
C VAL A 27 -5.53 3.87 16.02
N GLN A 28 -4.93 5.06 16.14
CA GLN A 28 -3.49 5.20 16.37
C GLN A 28 -3.07 4.67 17.74
N ALA A 29 -3.84 4.97 18.79
CA ALA A 29 -3.58 4.45 20.14
C ALA A 29 -3.71 2.92 20.19
N ASP A 30 -4.72 2.36 19.51
CA ASP A 30 -4.94 0.91 19.41
C ASP A 30 -3.85 0.23 18.57
N LYS A 31 -3.40 0.84 17.46
CA LYS A 31 -2.23 0.35 16.72
C LYS A 31 -0.95 0.38 17.56
N ALA A 32 -0.75 1.41 18.37
CA ALA A 32 0.44 1.55 19.21
C ALA A 32 0.45 0.57 20.40
N SER A 33 -0.70 0.27 21.01
CA SER A 33 -0.81 -0.77 22.04
C SER A 33 -0.63 -2.17 21.44
N ARG A 34 -1.20 -2.43 20.25
CA ARG A 34 -1.04 -3.71 19.54
C ARG A 34 0.39 -3.94 19.05
N ALA A 35 1.08 -2.93 18.51
CA ALA A 35 2.48 -3.06 18.13
C ALA A 35 3.37 -3.51 19.31
N ARG A 36 3.05 -3.04 20.53
CA ARG A 36 3.72 -3.50 21.76
C ARG A 36 3.30 -4.91 22.18
N ALA A 37 2.06 -5.31 21.92
CA ALA A 37 1.57 -6.66 22.21
C ALA A 37 2.17 -7.70 21.23
N VAL A 38 2.26 -7.37 19.94
CA VAL A 38 2.91 -8.19 18.89
C VAL A 38 4.39 -8.35 19.19
N SER A 39 5.09 -7.29 19.61
CA SER A 39 6.50 -7.41 20.03
C SER A 39 6.70 -8.32 21.26
N HIS A 40 5.67 -8.51 22.08
CA HIS A 40 5.71 -9.45 23.21
C HIS A 40 5.27 -10.89 22.85
N GLN A 41 4.58 -11.09 21.73
CA GLN A 41 4.17 -12.43 21.25
C GLN A 41 5.13 -13.05 20.22
N GLU A 42 5.96 -12.25 19.54
CA GLU A 42 6.91 -12.74 18.51
C GLU A 42 8.19 -13.40 19.07
N GLU A 43 8.34 -13.52 20.40
CA GLU A 43 9.61 -13.96 21.02
C GLU A 43 9.90 -15.47 20.98
N LYS A 44 9.12 -16.26 20.23
CA LYS A 44 9.46 -17.68 19.99
C LYS A 44 9.33 -18.00 18.51
N ASN A 45 10.43 -17.84 17.79
CA ASN A 45 10.71 -18.42 16.46
C ASN A 45 10.34 -17.58 15.22
N ALA A 46 10.13 -16.26 15.34
CA ALA A 46 9.99 -15.40 14.16
C ALA A 46 11.35 -15.26 13.45
N LYS A 47 11.54 -16.00 12.35
CA LYS A 47 12.71 -15.86 11.48
C LYS A 47 12.54 -14.60 10.63
N THR A 48 13.56 -13.76 10.59
CA THR A 48 13.59 -12.64 9.66
C THR A 48 14.03 -13.11 8.27
N LEU A 49 13.73 -12.32 7.24
CA LEU A 49 14.25 -12.56 5.89
C LEU A 49 15.79 -12.66 5.88
N PHE A 50 16.47 -11.89 6.73
CA PHE A 50 17.94 -11.94 6.84
C PHE A 50 18.44 -13.23 7.49
N ASP A 51 17.67 -13.82 8.42
CA ASP A 51 18.00 -15.14 8.99
C ASP A 51 17.90 -16.23 7.92
N GLU A 52 16.91 -16.14 7.03
CA GLU A 52 16.77 -17.07 5.90
C GLU A 52 17.88 -16.90 4.86
N ILE A 53 18.26 -15.65 4.52
CA ILE A 53 19.37 -15.37 3.60
C ILE A 53 20.69 -15.92 4.17
N ASN A 54 20.94 -15.73 5.47
CA ASN A 54 22.13 -16.27 6.11
C ASN A 54 22.16 -17.81 6.10
N ALA A 55 21.02 -18.46 6.33
CA ALA A 55 20.86 -19.91 6.31
C ALA A 55 20.84 -20.52 4.88
N SER A 56 20.73 -19.69 3.84
CA SER A 56 20.60 -20.13 2.45
C SER A 56 21.92 -20.68 1.85
N LYS A 57 21.82 -21.25 0.65
CA LYS A 57 22.98 -21.73 -0.14
C LYS A 57 23.58 -20.65 -1.05
N LEU A 58 23.25 -19.38 -0.82
CA LEU A 58 23.77 -18.28 -1.64
C LEU A 58 25.28 -18.11 -1.48
N PRO A 59 25.99 -17.62 -2.52
CA PRO A 59 27.40 -17.28 -2.43
C PRO A 59 27.70 -16.29 -1.30
N GLU A 60 28.87 -16.40 -0.68
CA GLU A 60 29.25 -15.54 0.45
C GLU A 60 29.25 -14.04 0.10
N ILE A 61 29.47 -13.71 -1.17
CA ILE A 61 29.40 -12.32 -1.65
C ILE A 61 27.99 -11.72 -1.54
N GLU A 62 26.95 -12.54 -1.67
CA GLU A 62 25.55 -12.12 -1.51
C GLU A 62 25.14 -12.01 -0.04
N LYS A 63 25.90 -12.63 0.86
CA LYS A 63 25.69 -12.56 2.33
C LYS A 63 26.47 -11.43 3.00
N GLN A 64 27.25 -10.66 2.24
CA GLN A 64 28.02 -9.56 2.79
C GLN A 64 27.10 -8.52 3.45
N ARG A 65 27.45 -8.13 4.69
CA ARG A 65 26.68 -7.14 5.47
C ARG A 65 26.39 -5.85 4.69
N SER A 66 27.36 -5.34 3.94
CA SER A 66 27.19 -4.12 3.13
C SER A 66 26.08 -4.28 2.07
N ARG A 67 26.01 -5.43 1.41
CA ARG A 67 24.97 -5.74 0.42
C ARG A 67 23.60 -5.93 1.07
N LEU A 68 23.53 -6.69 2.15
CA LEU A 68 22.29 -6.89 2.90
C LEU A 68 21.73 -5.57 3.45
N LEU A 69 22.59 -4.64 3.89
CA LEU A 69 22.17 -3.32 4.33
C LEU A 69 21.58 -2.48 3.19
N ASP A 70 22.18 -2.53 1.99
CA ASP A 70 21.63 -1.86 0.82
C ASP A 70 20.28 -2.46 0.40
N GLU A 71 20.12 -3.77 0.46
CA GLU A 71 18.85 -4.45 0.21
C GLU A 71 17.79 -4.09 1.26
N ALA A 72 18.16 -4.07 2.54
CA ALA A 72 17.28 -3.64 3.63
C ALA A 72 16.78 -2.22 3.42
N ARG A 73 17.70 -1.31 3.04
CA ARG A 73 17.36 0.08 2.72
C ARG A 73 16.43 0.16 1.51
N ASN A 74 16.74 -0.55 0.43
CA ASN A 74 15.91 -0.57 -0.77
C ASN A 74 14.50 -1.07 -0.48
N MET A 75 14.37 -2.13 0.32
CA MET A 75 13.08 -2.67 0.73
C MET A 75 12.28 -1.66 1.57
N ALA A 76 12.93 -1.03 2.55
CA ALA A 76 12.30 -0.04 3.42
C ALA A 76 11.79 1.19 2.63
N ILE A 77 12.61 1.70 1.71
CA ILE A 77 12.24 2.84 0.85
C ILE A 77 11.10 2.42 -0.10
N SER A 78 11.27 1.31 -0.80
CA SER A 78 10.27 0.82 -1.76
C SER A 78 8.92 0.58 -1.11
N GLY A 79 8.87 -0.11 0.02
CA GLY A 79 7.62 -0.37 0.75
C GLY A 79 6.96 0.89 1.30
N THR A 80 7.75 1.92 1.63
CA THR A 80 7.21 3.20 2.10
C THR A 80 6.65 4.03 0.95
N GLU A 81 7.41 4.19 -0.14
CA GLU A 81 7.01 5.04 -1.26
C GLU A 81 5.89 4.45 -2.11
N THR A 82 5.85 3.13 -2.29
CA THR A 82 4.78 2.49 -3.05
C THR A 82 3.56 2.27 -2.14
N THR A 83 3.66 1.35 -1.20
CA THR A 83 2.51 0.91 -0.39
C THR A 83 2.00 2.00 0.56
N SER A 84 2.88 2.60 1.36
CA SER A 84 2.43 3.53 2.41
C SER A 84 1.87 4.83 1.84
N LEU A 85 2.52 5.37 0.81
CA LEU A 85 2.04 6.54 0.07
C LEU A 85 0.73 6.24 -0.67
N ASP A 86 0.63 5.10 -1.33
CA ASP A 86 -0.57 4.73 -2.07
C ASP A 86 -1.75 4.57 -1.13
N LEU A 87 -1.60 3.87 0.00
CA LEU A 87 -2.68 3.73 0.98
C LEU A 87 -3.06 5.08 1.63
N SER A 88 -2.06 5.85 2.06
CA SER A 88 -2.30 7.04 2.89
C SER A 88 -2.73 8.25 2.08
N LYS A 89 -2.15 8.46 0.90
CA LYS A 89 -2.47 9.64 0.07
C LYS A 89 -3.42 9.27 -1.05
N ASN A 90 -3.05 8.33 -1.91
CA ASN A 90 -3.83 8.08 -3.12
C ASN A 90 -5.17 7.42 -2.81
N LEU A 91 -5.18 6.31 -2.07
CA LEU A 91 -6.37 5.57 -1.69
C LEU A 91 -7.25 6.45 -0.81
N SER A 92 -6.76 6.91 0.33
CA SER A 92 -7.60 7.69 1.26
C SER A 92 -8.14 8.98 0.64
N GLN A 93 -7.36 9.73 -0.15
CA GLN A 93 -7.85 10.99 -0.74
C GLN A 93 -8.76 10.75 -1.95
N LYS A 94 -8.35 9.92 -2.92
CA LYS A 94 -9.11 9.68 -4.15
C LYS A 94 -10.37 8.87 -3.86
N LEU A 95 -10.27 7.82 -3.04
CA LEU A 95 -11.43 7.02 -2.65
C LEU A 95 -12.44 7.90 -1.91
N THR A 96 -12.01 8.69 -0.92
CA THR A 96 -12.94 9.57 -0.18
C THR A 96 -13.57 10.59 -1.12
N PHE A 97 -12.82 11.21 -2.03
CA PHE A 97 -13.37 12.13 -3.01
C PHE A 97 -14.44 11.47 -3.89
N HIS A 98 -14.16 10.30 -4.46
CA HIS A 98 -15.10 9.59 -5.33
C HIS A 98 -16.34 9.09 -4.57
N LEU A 99 -16.17 8.65 -3.32
CA LEU A 99 -17.26 8.21 -2.45
C LEU A 99 -18.16 9.37 -2.01
N LEU A 100 -17.59 10.54 -1.72
CA LEU A 100 -18.36 11.75 -1.39
C LEU A 100 -19.08 12.32 -2.62
N SER A 101 -18.46 12.24 -3.81
CA SER A 101 -19.05 12.74 -5.05
C SER A 101 -20.18 11.85 -5.57
N ASN A 102 -20.17 10.55 -5.25
CA ASN A 102 -21.22 9.61 -5.63
C ASN A 102 -21.60 8.70 -4.45
N PRO A 103 -22.55 9.13 -3.60
CA PRO A 103 -22.91 8.39 -2.39
C PRO A 103 -23.53 7.01 -2.67
N ASN A 104 -24.02 6.75 -3.90
CA ASN A 104 -24.53 5.43 -4.27
C ASN A 104 -23.42 4.37 -4.30
N VAL A 105 -22.17 4.79 -4.56
CA VAL A 105 -21.00 3.90 -4.58
C VAL A 105 -20.65 3.39 -3.18
N LEU A 106 -21.04 4.10 -2.11
CA LEU A 106 -20.81 3.71 -0.71
C LEU A 106 -21.72 2.58 -0.21
N ILE A 107 -22.85 2.33 -0.86
CA ILE A 107 -23.85 1.37 -0.40
C ILE A 107 -23.31 -0.07 -0.50
N ARG A 108 -22.75 -0.42 -1.66
CA ARG A 108 -22.18 -1.74 -1.95
C ARG A 108 -21.02 -2.17 -1.03
N PRO A 109 -19.96 -1.37 -0.85
CA PRO A 109 -18.81 -1.76 -0.04
C PRO A 109 -19.16 -1.81 1.45
N ARG A 110 -20.09 -0.97 1.92
CA ARG A 110 -20.60 -1.07 3.30
C ARG A 110 -21.40 -2.35 3.52
N ALA A 111 -22.22 -2.76 2.56
CA ALA A 111 -22.96 -4.01 2.64
C ALA A 111 -22.00 -5.22 2.67
N GLU A 112 -21.03 -5.24 1.76
CA GLU A 112 -20.00 -6.28 1.66
C GLU A 112 -19.12 -6.37 2.92
N LEU A 113 -18.73 -5.23 3.51
CA LEU A 113 -17.98 -5.23 4.78
C LEU A 113 -18.84 -5.72 5.95
N LYS A 114 -20.12 -5.37 6.01
CA LYS A 114 -21.02 -5.81 7.09
C LYS A 114 -21.30 -7.32 7.07
N THR A 115 -21.29 -7.94 5.88
CA THR A 115 -21.48 -9.40 5.78
C THR A 115 -20.26 -10.17 6.26
N THR A 116 -19.08 -9.60 6.13
CA THR A 116 -17.81 -10.29 6.37
C THR A 116 -17.22 -9.95 7.74
N LEU A 117 -17.37 -8.69 8.19
CA LEU A 117 -16.96 -8.22 9.51
C LEU A 117 -18.19 -8.09 10.41
N LEU A 118 -18.62 -9.24 10.94
CA LEU A 118 -19.80 -9.33 11.81
C LEU A 118 -19.58 -8.64 13.16
N ASP A 119 -18.34 -8.66 13.68
CA ASP A 119 -17.95 -7.95 14.90
C ASP A 119 -16.88 -6.89 14.59
N PRO A 120 -17.18 -5.59 14.80
CA PRO A 120 -16.21 -4.51 14.65
C PRO A 120 -14.99 -4.60 15.58
N SER A 121 -15.07 -5.42 16.64
CA SER A 121 -14.00 -5.62 17.62
C SER A 121 -13.02 -6.72 17.22
N THR A 122 -13.41 -7.57 16.27
CA THR A 122 -12.59 -8.66 15.77
C THR A 122 -11.70 -8.16 14.64
N GLU A 123 -10.40 -8.48 14.71
CA GLU A 123 -9.44 -8.09 13.68
C GLU A 123 -9.74 -8.84 12.37
N PRO A 124 -9.85 -8.14 11.23
CA PRO A 124 -10.07 -8.78 9.94
C PRO A 124 -8.96 -9.78 9.64
N ILE A 125 -9.32 -11.02 9.32
CA ILE A 125 -8.37 -11.99 8.80
C ILE A 125 -8.17 -11.69 7.30
N LEU A 126 -6.92 -11.73 6.82
CA LEU A 126 -6.58 -11.45 5.41
C LEU A 126 -7.46 -12.24 4.43
N LYS A 127 -7.67 -13.53 4.73
CA LYS A 127 -8.50 -14.44 3.92
C LYS A 127 -9.94 -13.93 3.72
N ASP A 128 -10.50 -13.25 4.71
CA ASP A 128 -11.87 -12.75 4.66
C ASP A 128 -11.94 -11.44 3.87
N MET A 129 -10.89 -10.62 3.94
CA MET A 129 -10.75 -9.39 3.16
C MET A 129 -10.53 -9.66 1.67
N GLU A 130 -9.78 -10.71 1.33
CA GLU A 130 -9.55 -11.11 -0.07
C GLU A 130 -10.84 -11.58 -0.78
N GLN A 131 -11.85 -11.99 -0.01
CA GLN A 131 -13.15 -12.45 -0.54
C GLN A 131 -14.12 -11.31 -0.87
N LEU A 132 -13.71 -10.05 -0.75
CA LEU A 132 -14.54 -8.88 -1.02
C LEU A 132 -14.29 -8.36 -2.46
N PRO A 133 -15.02 -8.87 -3.47
CA PRO A 133 -14.79 -8.50 -4.87
C PRO A 133 -15.01 -7.02 -5.15
N TYR A 134 -15.99 -6.37 -4.50
CA TYR A 134 -16.27 -4.97 -4.79
C TYR A 134 -15.25 -4.04 -4.14
N LEU A 135 -14.84 -4.32 -2.89
CA LEU A 135 -13.75 -3.61 -2.24
C LEU A 135 -12.44 -3.76 -3.02
N SER A 136 -12.15 -4.96 -3.52
CA SER A 136 -10.97 -5.22 -4.36
C SER A 136 -11.02 -4.47 -5.68
N ALA A 137 -12.18 -4.45 -6.36
CA ALA A 137 -12.37 -3.67 -7.58
C ALA A 137 -12.21 -2.17 -7.33
N LEU A 138 -12.69 -1.64 -6.20
CA LEU A 138 -12.48 -0.25 -5.81
C LEU A 138 -11.00 0.07 -5.57
N ILE A 139 -10.28 -0.78 -4.84
CA ILE A 139 -8.85 -0.58 -4.59
C ILE A 139 -8.09 -0.58 -5.93
N GLN A 140 -8.38 -1.52 -6.82
CA GLN A 140 -7.79 -1.59 -8.15
C GLN A 140 -8.09 -0.35 -9.00
N GLU A 141 -9.32 0.15 -8.96
CA GLU A 141 -9.70 1.34 -9.70
C GLU A 141 -9.02 2.59 -9.15
N VAL A 142 -8.87 2.69 -7.83
CA VAL A 142 -8.11 3.79 -7.23
C VAL A 142 -6.63 3.69 -7.59
N LEU A 143 -6.04 2.50 -7.59
CA LEU A 143 -4.66 2.28 -8.06
C LEU A 143 -4.51 2.65 -9.54
N ARG A 144 -5.51 2.39 -10.38
CA ARG A 144 -5.53 2.80 -11.79
C ARG A 144 -5.48 4.33 -11.96
N ILE A 145 -6.15 5.07 -11.07
CA ILE A 145 -6.19 6.55 -11.07
C ILE A 145 -5.00 7.16 -10.30
N ALA A 146 -4.39 6.39 -9.40
CA ALA A 146 -3.20 6.73 -8.64
C ALA A 146 -1.96 6.56 -9.50
N MET A 147 -1.68 7.51 -10.38
CA MET A 147 -0.40 7.54 -11.09
C MET A 147 0.72 7.96 -10.12
N GLY A 148 1.37 7.00 -9.47
CA GLY A 148 2.55 7.24 -8.62
C GLY A 148 3.84 7.52 -9.42
N THR A 149 3.98 6.89 -10.59
CA THR A 149 5.03 7.17 -11.57
C THR A 149 4.42 7.13 -12.98
N SER A 150 4.54 8.23 -13.73
CA SER A 150 3.94 8.32 -15.08
C SER A 150 4.82 7.68 -16.16
N ASN A 151 6.09 7.47 -15.86
CA ASN A 151 7.06 6.82 -16.74
C ASN A 151 7.32 5.38 -16.28
N ARG A 152 7.53 4.50 -17.26
CA ARG A 152 8.11 3.18 -16.99
C ARG A 152 9.53 3.36 -16.45
N GLN A 153 9.98 2.42 -15.62
CA GLN A 153 11.39 2.37 -15.25
C GLN A 153 12.23 2.23 -16.51
N THR A 154 13.26 3.06 -16.61
CA THR A 154 14.19 2.99 -17.72
C THR A 154 14.92 1.65 -17.71
N ARG A 155 15.17 1.12 -18.89
CA ARG A 155 15.96 -0.06 -19.14
C ARG A 155 17.17 0.35 -19.95
N ASN A 156 18.31 -0.26 -19.66
CA ASN A 156 19.54 -0.05 -20.40
C ASN A 156 20.12 -1.42 -20.75
N ALA A 157 20.43 -1.62 -22.03
CA ALA A 157 21.17 -2.77 -22.53
C ALA A 157 22.61 -2.29 -22.80
N PRO A 158 23.53 -2.41 -21.82
CA PRO A 158 24.84 -1.78 -21.91
C PRO A 158 25.73 -2.37 -23.00
N ASP A 159 25.61 -3.69 -23.23
CA ASP A 159 26.57 -4.45 -24.05
C ASP A 159 25.94 -5.05 -25.31
N GLN A 160 24.63 -4.90 -25.52
CA GLN A 160 23.95 -5.50 -26.68
C GLN A 160 23.14 -4.47 -27.47
N ILE A 161 23.12 -4.65 -28.79
CA ILE A 161 22.18 -3.97 -29.67
C ILE A 161 20.83 -4.68 -29.54
N MET A 162 19.80 -3.95 -29.15
CA MET A 162 18.46 -4.50 -29.07
C MET A 162 17.72 -4.35 -30.39
N LYS A 163 17.11 -5.43 -30.86
CA LYS A 163 16.24 -5.44 -32.03
C LYS A 163 14.79 -5.37 -31.59
N PHE A 164 14.06 -4.38 -32.07
CA PHE A 164 12.60 -4.31 -31.95
C PHE A 164 11.97 -4.44 -33.33
N ASP A 165 11.03 -5.36 -33.48
CA ASP A 165 10.38 -5.67 -34.76
C ASP A 165 8.85 -5.57 -34.59
N ASP A 166 8.24 -4.62 -35.30
CA ASP A 166 6.79 -4.39 -35.33
C ASP A 166 6.13 -5.08 -36.55
N GLY A 167 6.85 -6.00 -37.21
CA GLY A 167 6.39 -6.68 -38.43
C GLY A 167 6.34 -5.79 -39.68
N LYS A 168 6.38 -4.46 -39.53
CA LYS A 168 6.49 -3.47 -40.61
C LYS A 168 7.88 -2.86 -40.73
N LYS A 169 8.58 -2.75 -39.60
CA LYS A 169 9.89 -2.13 -39.51
C LYS A 169 10.69 -2.74 -38.37
N VAL A 170 11.97 -2.96 -38.67
CA VAL A 170 12.97 -3.34 -37.68
C VAL A 170 13.69 -2.09 -37.19
N TRP A 171 13.72 -1.92 -35.88
CA TRP A 171 14.48 -0.90 -35.17
C TRP A 171 15.66 -1.55 -34.45
N LEU A 172 16.84 -0.95 -34.60
CA LEU A 172 18.04 -1.34 -33.88
C LEU A 172 18.35 -0.25 -32.86
N ILE A 173 18.26 -0.60 -31.59
CA ILE A 173 18.58 0.27 -30.46
C ILE A 173 20.04 0.02 -30.10
N PRO A 174 20.92 1.02 -30.21
CA PRO A 174 22.33 0.86 -29.88
C PRO A 174 22.55 0.49 -28.42
N ALA A 175 23.67 -0.18 -28.15
CA ALA A 175 24.11 -0.49 -26.80
C ALA A 175 24.31 0.79 -25.98
N GLY A 176 23.95 0.76 -24.69
CA GLY A 176 24.09 1.88 -23.75
C GLY A 176 22.96 2.90 -23.77
N VAL A 177 21.98 2.79 -24.68
CA VAL A 177 20.81 3.68 -24.72
C VAL A 177 19.78 3.28 -23.65
N SER A 178 19.33 4.28 -22.88
CA SER A 178 18.25 4.10 -21.90
C SER A 178 16.89 4.36 -22.56
N TYR A 179 15.93 3.46 -22.37
CA TYR A 179 14.57 3.50 -22.94
C TYR A 179 13.50 3.11 -21.91
#